data_AF-A0A645DP31-F1
#
_entry.id   AF-A0A645DP31-F1
#
_cell.length_a   1.000
_cell.length_b   1.000
_cell.length_c   1.000
_cell.angle_alpha   90.00
_cell.angle_beta   90.00
_cell.angle_gamma   90.00
#
_symmetry.space_group_name_H-M   'P 1'
#
loop_
_entity.id
_entity.type
_entity.pdbx_description
1 polymer ?
#
loop_
_entity_poly.entity_id
_entity_poly.type
_entity_poly.pdbx_seq_one_letter_code
_entity_poly.pdbx_strand_id
1 'polypeptide(L)'
;MKSRVALYGASPAYQPDAITLITANGSFSVVNNLAYENKWAYAALVSDSIIQMSGFGNFLGLKAANLADAPNTTPADFVFRKYFNNRAMEGRHFPPFYYGNANTIPSQNLVDAFPAANGYPVTDPRANVDPANPYAQRDSRLDLNVYYQGRMFGTAGKTIDVVSGGRDSREYHASASRSGYYLAKFMSKKNAMLNPALSSNAIHYYPLLRKSEVFLNFAEAANEAWGPKGKDPNGKCKYSAYEVIKLVRSLSGGITATEYLDEMAVNKDLFRQLIQNERRIEFAFENHRYYDMRRCLLKLNEPVKGVEVSRSEGVLSFNVKEIEVRKFDNIRSYYAPIPYEERIKNRNLINNTGW
;
A
#
# COMPACT_ATOMS: atom_id res chain seq x y z
N MET A 1 8.79 14.67 6.94
CA MET A 1 10.08 13.93 6.93
C MET A 1 10.48 13.42 8.32
N LYS A 2 10.60 14.29 9.35
CA LYS A 2 10.98 13.88 10.72
C LYS A 2 10.16 12.70 11.28
N SER A 3 8.83 12.71 11.13
CA SER A 3 7.96 11.60 11.55
C SER A 3 8.32 10.26 10.88
N ARG A 4 8.59 10.24 9.56
CA ARG A 4 9.03 9.03 8.84
C ARG A 4 10.36 8.50 9.38
N VAL A 5 11.33 9.39 9.58
CA VAL A 5 12.66 9.02 10.11
C VAL A 5 12.54 8.48 11.53
N ALA A 6 11.73 9.10 12.39
CA ALA A 6 11.50 8.62 13.75
C ALA A 6 10.81 7.25 13.75
N LEU A 7 9.81 7.03 12.89
CA LEU A 7 9.16 5.72 12.72
C LEU A 7 10.16 4.65 12.28
N TYR A 8 11.00 4.96 11.30
CA TYR A 8 12.01 4.02 10.79
C TYR A 8 13.03 3.73 11.89
N GLY A 9 13.54 4.76 12.56
CA GLY A 9 14.46 4.61 13.70
C GLY A 9 13.83 3.94 14.93
N ALA A 10 12.51 3.74 14.96
CA ALA A 10 11.80 2.92 15.96
C ALA A 10 11.63 1.46 15.50
N SER A 11 11.63 1.22 14.19
CA SER A 11 11.33 -0.08 13.58
C SER A 11 12.40 -1.14 13.86
N PRO A 12 12.04 -2.43 13.98
CA PRO A 12 12.93 -3.47 14.47
C PRO A 12 14.16 -3.73 13.60
N ALA A 13 14.11 -3.49 12.29
CA ALA A 13 15.27 -3.69 11.41
C ALA A 13 16.39 -2.64 11.56
N TYR A 14 16.10 -1.52 12.23
CA TYR A 14 16.98 -0.35 12.32
C TYR A 14 17.35 0.03 13.74
N GLN A 15 17.02 -0.81 14.72
CA GLN A 15 17.54 -0.67 16.08
C GLN A 15 18.91 -1.34 16.20
N PRO A 16 19.74 -0.91 17.17
CA PRO A 16 20.95 -1.65 17.55
C PRO A 16 20.63 -3.07 18.03
N ASP A 17 21.58 -3.98 17.85
CA ASP A 17 21.52 -5.38 18.31
C ASP A 17 21.25 -5.52 19.83
N ALA A 18 21.63 -4.51 20.62
CA ALA A 18 21.33 -4.44 22.05
C ALA A 18 19.84 -4.20 22.36
N ILE A 19 19.03 -3.84 21.37
CA ILE A 19 17.58 -3.60 21.49
C ILE A 19 16.79 -4.65 20.72
N THR A 20 17.13 -4.93 19.46
CA THR A 20 16.48 -5.98 18.66
C THR A 20 17.52 -6.84 17.97
N LEU A 21 17.26 -8.15 17.88
CA LEU A 21 18.09 -9.09 17.12
C LEU A 21 17.25 -9.76 16.04
N ILE A 22 17.74 -9.75 14.80
CA ILE A 22 17.10 -10.46 13.71
C ILE A 22 17.46 -11.94 13.82
N THR A 23 16.46 -12.80 14.05
CA THR A 23 16.68 -14.22 14.36
C THR A 23 16.54 -15.11 13.13
N ALA A 24 15.68 -14.74 12.18
CA ALA A 24 15.46 -15.46 10.93
C ALA A 24 14.80 -14.54 9.89
N ASN A 25 14.53 -15.07 8.70
CA ASN A 25 13.74 -14.36 7.70
C ASN A 25 12.32 -14.11 8.21
N GLY A 26 11.95 -12.84 8.34
CA GLY A 26 10.65 -12.44 8.81
C GLY A 26 10.49 -12.48 10.33
N SER A 27 11.59 -12.51 11.10
CA SER A 27 11.53 -12.70 12.56
C SER A 27 12.65 -11.98 13.30
N PHE A 28 12.30 -11.43 14.47
CA PHE A 28 13.22 -10.77 15.38
C PHE A 28 12.81 -10.99 16.84
N SER A 29 13.75 -10.80 17.75
CA SER A 29 13.51 -10.75 19.20
C SER A 29 13.81 -9.37 19.74
N VAL A 30 13.02 -8.91 20.70
CA VAL A 30 13.30 -7.69 21.47
C VAL A 30 14.15 -8.06 22.69
N VAL A 31 15.39 -7.58 22.72
CA VAL A 31 16.36 -7.83 23.79
C VAL A 31 16.13 -6.88 24.97
N ASN A 32 15.80 -5.62 24.66
CA ASN A 32 15.53 -4.59 25.66
C ASN A 32 14.16 -3.96 25.42
N ASN A 33 13.13 -4.49 26.09
CA ASN A 33 11.74 -4.04 25.93
C ASN A 33 11.56 -2.56 26.25
N LEU A 34 12.14 -2.07 27.35
CA LEU A 34 12.02 -0.66 27.74
C LEU A 34 12.63 0.27 26.70
N ALA A 35 13.83 -0.04 26.21
CA ALA A 35 14.47 0.77 25.17
C ALA A 35 13.70 0.72 23.85
N TYR A 36 13.17 -0.45 23.49
CA TYR A 36 12.35 -0.64 22.29
C TYR A 36 11.06 0.20 22.37
N GLU A 37 10.31 0.10 23.46
CA GLU A 37 9.08 0.86 23.68
C GLU A 37 9.33 2.37 23.72
N ASN A 38 10.43 2.82 24.34
CA ASN A 38 10.80 4.24 24.37
C ASN A 38 11.08 4.83 22.97
N LYS A 39 11.62 4.04 22.03
CA LYS A 39 11.83 4.48 20.64
C LYS A 39 10.51 4.69 19.91
N TRP A 40 9.53 3.81 20.14
CA TRP A 40 8.18 3.96 19.60
C TRP A 40 7.44 5.14 20.22
N ALA A 41 7.53 5.32 21.55
CA ALA A 41 6.94 6.47 22.23
C ALA A 41 7.48 7.79 21.68
N TYR A 42 8.79 7.87 21.44
CA TYR A 42 9.40 9.03 20.78
C TYR A 42 8.83 9.27 19.36
N ALA A 43 8.71 8.23 18.54
CA ALA A 43 8.16 8.34 17.19
C ALA A 43 6.69 8.77 17.17
N ALA A 44 5.89 8.29 18.14
CA ALA A 44 4.51 8.69 18.32
C ALA A 44 4.40 10.18 18.68
N LEU A 45 5.16 10.64 19.69
CA LEU A 45 5.17 12.06 20.10
C LEU A 45 5.65 13.00 18.99
N VAL A 46 6.65 12.59 18.20
CA VAL A 46 7.10 13.37 17.04
C VAL A 46 5.99 13.49 15.99
N SER A 47 5.28 12.40 15.69
CA SER A 47 4.21 12.41 14.69
C SER A 47 3.01 13.21 15.16
N ASP A 48 2.62 13.07 16.43
CA ASP A 48 1.54 13.81 17.04
C ASP A 48 1.82 15.33 17.10
N SER A 49 3.05 15.73 17.43
CA SER A 49 3.45 17.15 17.40
C SER A 49 3.23 17.80 16.03
N ILE A 50 3.35 17.03 14.94
CA ILE A 50 3.11 17.49 13.57
C ILE A 50 1.60 17.54 13.28
N ILE A 51 0.84 16.54 13.73
CA ILE A 51 -0.63 16.52 13.62
C ILE A 51 -1.25 17.73 14.33
N GLN A 52 -0.65 18.18 15.43
CA GLN A 52 -1.09 19.34 16.21
C GLN A 52 -0.59 20.69 15.66
N MET A 53 0.28 20.71 14.64
CA MET A 53 0.74 21.98 14.05
C MET A 53 -0.41 22.78 13.46
N SER A 54 -0.43 24.08 13.74
CA SER A 54 -1.37 25.01 13.10
C SER A 54 -1.24 24.91 11.58
N GLY A 55 -2.39 24.77 10.90
CA GLY A 55 -2.45 24.59 9.44
C GLY A 55 -2.19 23.17 8.93
N PHE A 56 -1.81 22.20 9.77
CA PHE A 56 -1.68 20.80 9.33
C PHE A 56 -3.05 20.22 8.93
N GLY A 57 -4.07 20.46 9.74
CA GLY A 57 -5.46 20.08 9.43
C GLY A 57 -5.80 18.63 9.73
N ASN A 58 -6.92 18.17 9.20
CA ASN A 58 -7.47 16.84 9.47
C ASN A 58 -6.97 15.81 8.46
N PHE A 59 -7.15 14.52 8.78
CA PHE A 59 -6.97 13.44 7.82
C PHE A 59 -7.92 13.61 6.63
N LEU A 60 -7.43 13.33 5.42
CA LEU A 60 -8.19 13.44 4.18
C LEU A 60 -7.97 12.17 3.35
N GLY A 61 -9.06 11.49 2.99
CA GLY A 61 -8.99 10.34 2.09
C GLY A 61 -8.55 10.74 0.68
N LEU A 62 -7.68 9.93 0.09
CA LEU A 62 -7.15 10.16 -1.25
C LEU A 62 -8.21 9.96 -2.32
N LYS A 63 -8.39 10.93 -3.21
CA LYS A 63 -9.28 10.82 -4.37
C LYS A 63 -8.48 10.63 -5.65
N ALA A 64 -9.04 9.91 -6.62
CA ALA A 64 -8.39 9.70 -7.93
C ALA A 64 -8.02 11.02 -8.61
N ALA A 65 -8.90 12.02 -8.53
CA ALA A 65 -8.69 13.37 -9.06
C ALA A 65 -7.60 14.18 -8.32
N ASN A 66 -7.01 13.65 -7.25
CA ASN A 66 -5.82 14.25 -6.64
C ASN A 66 -4.53 13.79 -7.33
N LEU A 67 -4.55 12.67 -8.04
CA LEU A 67 -3.37 12.00 -8.61
C LEU A 67 -3.26 12.18 -10.13
N ALA A 68 -4.39 12.05 -10.82
CA ALA A 68 -4.49 12.17 -12.27
C ALA A 68 -5.74 12.98 -12.63
N ASP A 69 -5.70 13.65 -13.78
CA ASP A 69 -6.70 14.66 -14.15
C ASP A 69 -6.86 15.73 -13.05
N ALA A 70 -5.79 15.97 -12.31
CA ALA A 70 -5.82 16.82 -11.13
C ALA A 70 -5.97 18.30 -11.51
N PRO A 71 -6.56 19.13 -10.64
CA PRO A 71 -6.58 20.57 -10.84
C PRO A 71 -5.15 21.13 -10.89
N ASN A 72 -4.98 22.36 -11.37
CA ASN A 72 -3.69 23.04 -11.35
C ASN A 72 -3.28 23.55 -9.94
N THR A 73 -3.88 23.00 -8.89
CA THR A 73 -3.61 23.33 -7.49
C THR A 73 -3.24 22.05 -6.74
N THR A 74 -2.25 22.16 -5.85
CA THR A 74 -1.80 21.00 -5.05
C THR A 74 -2.93 20.54 -4.13
N PRO A 75 -3.32 19.26 -4.14
CA PRO A 75 -4.30 18.69 -3.22
C PRO A 75 -3.90 18.93 -1.75
N ALA A 76 -4.89 19.21 -0.89
CA ALA A 76 -4.67 19.60 0.51
C ALA A 76 -3.95 18.55 1.39
N ASP A 77 -3.97 17.29 0.99
CA ASP A 77 -3.27 16.19 1.65
C ASP A 77 -1.79 16.09 1.23
N PHE A 78 -1.38 16.70 0.12
CA PHE A 78 0.00 16.58 -0.39
C PHE A 78 0.89 17.64 0.23
N VAL A 79 1.89 17.19 0.99
CA VAL A 79 2.90 18.06 1.62
C VAL A 79 4.06 18.30 0.67
N PHE A 80 4.49 17.25 -0.04
CA PHE A 80 5.53 17.35 -1.05
C PHE A 80 5.21 16.41 -2.22
N ARG A 81 5.32 16.91 -3.45
CA ARG A 81 4.84 16.20 -4.64
C ARG A 81 5.59 16.63 -5.90
N LYS A 82 5.70 15.71 -6.87
CA LYS A 82 6.08 16.02 -8.25
C LYS A 82 4.85 16.34 -9.10
N TYR A 83 5.04 17.13 -10.15
CA TYR A 83 4.01 17.48 -11.14
C TYR A 83 4.47 17.07 -12.53
N PHE A 84 3.53 16.54 -13.31
CA PHE A 84 3.73 16.24 -14.72
C PHE A 84 2.46 16.63 -15.48
N ASN A 85 2.61 17.06 -16.73
CA ASN A 85 1.49 17.28 -17.64
C ASN A 85 1.81 16.64 -18.99
N ASN A 86 1.59 15.33 -19.09
CA ASN A 86 1.87 14.53 -20.27
C ASN A 86 0.98 13.27 -20.27
N ARG A 87 1.30 12.30 -21.12
CA ARG A 87 0.63 10.99 -21.20
C ARG A 87 1.56 9.80 -20.96
N ALA A 88 2.74 10.04 -20.39
CA ALA A 88 3.76 9.01 -20.23
C ALA A 88 3.31 7.91 -19.25
N MET A 89 2.49 8.27 -18.26
CA MET A 89 1.92 7.31 -17.30
C MET A 89 0.96 6.34 -18.00
N GLU A 90 0.07 6.87 -18.83
CA GLU A 90 -0.91 6.11 -19.61
C GLU A 90 -0.21 5.17 -20.60
N GLY A 91 0.73 5.69 -21.40
CA GLY A 91 1.47 4.85 -22.37
C GLY A 91 2.32 3.75 -21.73
N ARG A 92 2.73 3.90 -20.47
CA ARG A 92 3.48 2.85 -19.74
C ARG A 92 2.57 1.81 -19.10
N HIS A 93 1.40 2.20 -18.61
CA HIS A 93 0.64 1.37 -17.65
C HIS A 93 -0.76 1.00 -18.10
N PHE A 94 -1.33 1.65 -19.12
CA PHE A 94 -2.59 1.20 -19.70
C PHE A 94 -2.47 -0.25 -20.23
N PRO A 95 -3.59 -0.98 -20.33
CA PRO A 95 -3.61 -2.25 -21.05
C PRO A 95 -3.14 -2.05 -22.51
N PRO A 96 -2.53 -3.06 -23.15
CA PRO A 96 -2.07 -2.93 -24.52
C PRO A 96 -3.16 -2.63 -25.54
N PHE A 97 -4.37 -3.16 -25.32
CA PHE A 97 -5.54 -2.82 -26.13
C PHE A 97 -5.85 -1.30 -26.12
N TYR A 98 -5.48 -0.61 -25.05
CA TYR A 98 -5.60 0.83 -24.87
C TYR A 98 -4.27 1.57 -25.06
N TYR A 99 -3.39 1.04 -25.91
CA TYR A 99 -2.11 1.64 -26.32
C TYR A 99 -1.09 1.84 -25.18
N GLY A 100 -1.21 1.06 -24.10
CA GLY A 100 -0.22 1.00 -23.03
C GLY A 100 0.68 -0.23 -23.10
N ASN A 101 1.52 -0.41 -22.08
CA ASN A 101 2.46 -1.53 -21.98
C ASN A 101 2.25 -2.42 -20.76
N ALA A 102 1.27 -2.11 -19.90
CA ALA A 102 1.01 -2.83 -18.65
C ALA A 102 2.26 -3.02 -17.76
N ASN A 103 3.17 -2.04 -17.71
CA ASN A 103 4.45 -2.18 -16.99
C ASN A 103 4.29 -2.42 -15.48
N THR A 104 3.16 -2.00 -14.90
CA THR A 104 2.81 -2.25 -13.51
C THR A 104 1.48 -2.98 -13.46
N ILE A 105 1.49 -4.21 -12.94
CA ILE A 105 0.31 -5.04 -12.76
C ILE A 105 0.11 -5.34 -11.27
N PRO A 106 -1.04 -4.96 -10.67
CA PRO A 106 -1.37 -5.34 -9.30
C PRO A 106 -1.41 -6.87 -9.13
N SER A 107 -1.06 -7.39 -7.96
CA SER A 107 -1.17 -8.82 -7.65
C SER A 107 -2.48 -9.16 -6.95
N GLN A 108 -2.88 -10.43 -7.00
CA GLN A 108 -3.99 -10.95 -6.18
C GLN A 108 -3.72 -10.70 -4.69
N ASN A 109 -2.48 -10.87 -4.23
CA ASN A 109 -2.14 -10.63 -2.81
C ASN A 109 -2.50 -9.20 -2.39
N LEU A 110 -2.39 -8.20 -3.29
CA LEU A 110 -2.81 -6.82 -3.01
C LEU A 110 -4.33 -6.67 -3.12
N VAL A 111 -4.98 -7.31 -4.09
CA VAL A 111 -6.45 -7.30 -4.22
C VAL A 111 -7.11 -7.88 -2.98
N ASP A 112 -6.60 -8.98 -2.42
CA ASP A 112 -7.12 -9.60 -1.19
C ASP A 112 -6.84 -8.77 0.07
N ALA A 113 -5.86 -7.86 0.03
CA ALA A 113 -5.53 -6.98 1.15
C ALA A 113 -6.60 -5.90 1.40
N PHE A 114 -7.39 -5.55 0.37
CA PHE A 114 -8.55 -4.68 0.55
C PHE A 114 -9.66 -5.47 1.26
N PRO A 115 -10.19 -5.04 2.41
CA PRO A 115 -11.26 -5.78 3.08
C PRO A 115 -12.58 -5.70 2.30
N ALA A 116 -13.57 -6.45 2.77
CA ALA A 116 -14.97 -6.24 2.39
C ALA A 116 -15.50 -4.92 2.96
N ALA A 117 -16.65 -4.45 2.47
CA ALA A 117 -17.27 -3.19 2.87
C ALA A 117 -17.67 -3.16 4.36
N ASN A 118 -17.93 -4.33 4.95
CA ASN A 118 -18.14 -4.47 6.40
C ASN A 118 -16.82 -4.49 7.21
N GLY A 119 -15.69 -4.38 6.54
CA GLY A 119 -14.38 -4.22 7.16
C GLY A 119 -13.60 -5.50 7.44
N TYR A 120 -14.21 -6.68 7.27
CA TYR A 120 -13.53 -7.96 7.46
C TYR A 120 -12.59 -8.29 6.29
N PRO A 121 -11.48 -9.02 6.52
CA PRO A 121 -10.66 -9.57 5.45
C PRO A 121 -11.50 -10.48 4.55
N VAL A 122 -11.25 -10.49 3.24
CA VAL A 122 -12.07 -11.28 2.30
C VAL A 122 -12.01 -12.80 2.50
N THR A 123 -11.02 -13.27 3.23
CA THR A 123 -10.87 -14.68 3.62
C THR A 123 -11.69 -15.04 4.86
N ASP A 124 -12.20 -14.05 5.58
CA ASP A 124 -13.10 -14.27 6.72
C ASP A 124 -14.51 -14.58 6.19
N PRO A 125 -15.15 -15.69 6.59
CA PRO A 125 -16.51 -16.01 6.15
C PRO A 125 -17.53 -14.89 6.41
N ARG A 126 -17.33 -14.08 7.46
CA ARG A 126 -18.20 -12.96 7.84
C ARG A 126 -18.08 -11.78 6.87
N ALA A 127 -17.08 -11.76 5.99
CA ALA A 127 -16.92 -10.75 4.95
C ALA A 127 -18.04 -10.82 3.90
N ASN A 128 -18.72 -11.97 3.76
CA ASN A 128 -19.82 -12.18 2.82
C ASN A 128 -19.48 -11.77 1.36
N VAL A 129 -18.24 -12.00 0.94
CA VAL A 129 -17.81 -11.75 -0.44
C VAL A 129 -18.31 -12.88 -1.34
N ASP A 130 -19.09 -12.54 -2.36
CA ASP A 130 -19.56 -13.48 -3.37
C ASP A 130 -18.38 -13.95 -4.26
N PRO A 131 -18.04 -15.25 -4.30
CA PRO A 131 -16.99 -15.76 -5.17
C PRO A 131 -17.26 -15.54 -6.67
N ALA A 132 -18.52 -15.42 -7.08
CA ALA A 132 -18.91 -15.10 -8.46
C ALA A 132 -18.78 -13.60 -8.78
N ASN A 133 -18.71 -12.74 -7.77
CA ASN A 133 -18.51 -11.30 -7.90
C ASN A 133 -17.52 -10.76 -6.84
N PRO A 134 -16.25 -11.19 -6.89
CA PRO A 134 -15.30 -11.01 -5.79
C PRO A 134 -14.89 -9.54 -5.57
N TYR A 135 -15.26 -8.64 -6.49
CA TYR A 135 -14.90 -7.22 -6.44
C TYR A 135 -16.04 -6.33 -5.94
N ALA A 136 -17.25 -6.85 -5.81
CA ALA A 136 -18.38 -6.11 -5.26
C ALA A 136 -18.31 -5.99 -3.74
N GLN A 137 -18.87 -4.91 -3.20
CA GLN A 137 -18.94 -4.65 -1.75
C GLN A 137 -17.57 -4.74 -1.06
N ARG A 138 -16.57 -4.07 -1.66
CA ARG A 138 -15.19 -4.00 -1.18
C ARG A 138 -14.85 -2.60 -0.69
N ASP A 139 -13.74 -2.49 0.03
CA ASP A 139 -13.09 -1.22 0.35
C ASP A 139 -12.97 -0.32 -0.90
N SER A 140 -13.40 0.94 -0.79
CA SER A 140 -13.45 1.85 -1.95
C SER A 140 -12.07 2.16 -2.55
N ARG A 141 -10.98 1.93 -1.81
CA ARG A 141 -9.61 2.04 -2.32
C ARG A 141 -9.27 0.95 -3.32
N LEU A 142 -9.97 -0.18 -3.36
CA LEU A 142 -9.74 -1.19 -4.41
C LEU A 142 -9.90 -0.56 -5.80
N ASP A 143 -10.99 0.18 -6.00
CA ASP A 143 -11.26 0.89 -7.24
C ASP A 143 -10.27 2.06 -7.45
N LEU A 144 -9.82 2.74 -6.41
CA LEU A 144 -8.76 3.74 -6.57
C LEU A 144 -7.47 3.13 -7.15
N ASN A 145 -7.20 1.85 -6.85
CA ASN A 145 -5.90 1.23 -7.11
C ASN A 145 -5.86 0.26 -8.30
N VAL A 146 -6.93 -0.49 -8.56
CA VAL A 146 -6.87 -1.69 -9.41
C VAL A 146 -8.00 -1.76 -10.43
N TYR A 147 -7.65 -1.85 -11.71
CA TYR A 147 -8.56 -2.27 -12.77
C TYR A 147 -8.62 -3.82 -12.81
N TYR A 148 -9.82 -4.38 -12.83
CA TYR A 148 -10.12 -5.82 -12.77
C TYR A 148 -11.24 -6.18 -13.76
N GLN A 149 -11.49 -7.46 -14.00
CA GLN A 149 -12.52 -7.95 -14.93
C GLN A 149 -13.87 -7.24 -14.75
N GLY A 150 -14.45 -6.75 -15.84
CA GLY A 150 -15.77 -6.12 -15.85
C GLY A 150 -15.78 -4.67 -15.34
N ARG A 151 -14.67 -4.16 -14.80
CA ARG A 151 -14.58 -2.76 -14.38
C ARG A 151 -14.53 -1.82 -15.57
N MET A 152 -15.29 -0.72 -15.53
CA MET A 152 -15.23 0.34 -16.54
C MET A 152 -13.82 0.95 -16.61
N PHE A 153 -13.24 1.01 -17.81
CA PHE A 153 -11.93 1.61 -18.03
C PHE A 153 -12.06 3.11 -18.38
N GLY A 154 -11.64 3.97 -17.45
CA GLY A 154 -11.80 5.42 -17.60
C GLY A 154 -13.26 5.83 -17.89
N THR A 155 -13.45 6.82 -18.77
CA THR A 155 -14.75 7.25 -19.28
C THR A 155 -15.05 6.70 -20.69
N ALA A 156 -14.36 5.63 -21.09
CA ALA A 156 -14.37 5.12 -22.46
C ALA A 156 -15.57 4.25 -22.84
N GLY A 157 -16.45 3.93 -21.87
CA GLY A 157 -17.64 3.09 -22.10
C GLY A 157 -17.33 1.60 -22.32
N LYS A 158 -16.07 1.17 -22.23
CA LYS A 158 -15.65 -0.24 -22.30
C LYS A 158 -15.17 -0.72 -20.93
N THR A 159 -15.47 -1.97 -20.62
CA THR A 159 -14.97 -2.65 -19.44
C THR A 159 -13.68 -3.41 -19.75
N ILE A 160 -12.87 -3.59 -18.72
CA ILE A 160 -11.69 -4.47 -18.73
C ILE A 160 -12.14 -5.92 -18.94
N ASP A 161 -11.51 -6.59 -19.90
CA ASP A 161 -11.84 -7.94 -20.30
C ASP A 161 -10.60 -8.85 -20.30
N VAL A 162 -10.27 -9.35 -19.12
CA VAL A 162 -9.17 -10.28 -18.83
C VAL A 162 -9.60 -11.76 -18.85
N VAL A 163 -10.84 -12.05 -19.27
CA VAL A 163 -11.26 -13.43 -19.56
C VAL A 163 -10.26 -14.05 -20.55
N SER A 164 -9.95 -15.34 -20.43
CA SER A 164 -9.17 -16.08 -21.44
C SER A 164 -9.71 -15.79 -22.86
N GLY A 165 -8.83 -15.40 -23.79
CA GLY A 165 -9.15 -14.88 -25.12
C GLY A 165 -9.67 -13.44 -25.20
N GLY A 166 -10.00 -12.80 -24.08
CA GLY A 166 -10.52 -11.43 -23.99
C GLY A 166 -9.47 -10.36 -24.31
N ARG A 167 -9.92 -9.14 -24.62
CA ARG A 167 -9.08 -8.06 -25.20
C ARG A 167 -7.93 -7.60 -24.30
N ASP A 168 -8.10 -7.70 -23.00
CA ASP A 168 -7.11 -7.30 -22.00
C ASP A 168 -6.39 -8.52 -21.40
N SER A 169 -6.55 -9.71 -22.00
CA SER A 169 -5.92 -10.95 -21.57
C SER A 169 -4.54 -11.17 -22.20
N ARG A 170 -3.77 -12.07 -21.58
CA ARG A 170 -2.44 -12.46 -22.05
C ARG A 170 -2.46 -13.20 -23.40
N GLU A 171 -3.56 -13.88 -23.70
CA GLU A 171 -3.76 -14.60 -24.96
C GLU A 171 -3.99 -13.64 -26.12
N TYR A 172 -4.60 -12.47 -25.85
CA TYR A 172 -4.80 -11.43 -26.86
C TYR A 172 -3.51 -10.65 -27.15
N HIS A 173 -2.71 -10.33 -26.12
CA HIS A 173 -1.47 -9.58 -26.31
C HIS A 173 -0.33 -10.04 -25.39
N ALA A 174 0.85 -10.27 -25.96
CA ALA A 174 2.06 -10.68 -25.26
C ALA A 174 2.71 -9.58 -24.38
N SER A 175 2.04 -8.46 -24.14
CA SER A 175 2.38 -7.50 -23.07
C SER A 175 1.21 -7.27 -22.10
N ALA A 176 0.08 -7.96 -22.28
CA ALA A 176 -1.05 -7.85 -21.36
C ALA A 176 -0.70 -8.47 -20.00
N SER A 177 -1.51 -8.12 -19.01
CA SER A 177 -1.29 -8.47 -17.62
C SER A 177 -1.17 -9.97 -17.41
N ARG A 178 -0.17 -10.36 -16.63
CA ARG A 178 0.03 -11.74 -16.18
C ARG A 178 -0.75 -12.06 -14.90
N SER A 179 -1.25 -11.04 -14.19
CA SER A 179 -1.95 -11.19 -12.92
C SER A 179 -3.47 -11.09 -13.03
N GLY A 180 -4.01 -10.75 -14.22
CA GLY A 180 -5.44 -10.48 -14.41
C GLY A 180 -5.86 -9.08 -13.94
N TYR A 181 -4.91 -8.22 -13.57
CA TYR A 181 -5.15 -6.88 -13.05
C TYR A 181 -4.31 -5.81 -13.75
N TYR A 182 -4.82 -4.58 -13.78
CA TYR A 182 -4.12 -3.40 -14.29
C TYR A 182 -4.08 -2.27 -13.25
N LEU A 183 -3.05 -1.41 -13.33
CA LEU A 183 -2.93 -0.25 -12.44
C LEU A 183 -4.04 0.77 -12.74
N ALA A 184 -4.82 1.15 -11.74
CA ALA A 184 -5.77 2.27 -11.84
C ALA A 184 -5.27 3.55 -11.16
N LYS A 185 -4.43 3.42 -10.11
CA LYS A 185 -3.87 4.59 -9.43
C LYS A 185 -2.96 5.37 -10.37
N PHE A 186 -2.98 6.69 -10.26
CA PHE A 186 -2.24 7.63 -11.14
C PHE A 186 -2.68 7.66 -12.61
N MET A 187 -3.68 6.89 -13.01
CA MET A 187 -4.13 6.83 -14.40
C MET A 187 -5.21 7.87 -14.69
N SER A 188 -5.05 8.64 -15.76
CA SER A 188 -6.13 9.49 -16.29
C SER A 188 -7.32 8.65 -16.70
N LYS A 189 -8.52 9.20 -16.50
CA LYS A 189 -9.79 8.58 -16.92
C LYS A 189 -10.32 9.15 -18.22
N LYS A 190 -9.68 10.17 -18.80
CA LYS A 190 -10.18 10.87 -19.99
C LYS A 190 -10.22 9.95 -21.21
N ASN A 191 -11.38 9.85 -21.85
CA ASN A 191 -11.51 9.13 -23.12
C ASN A 191 -10.57 9.65 -24.23
N ALA A 192 -10.23 10.95 -24.21
CA ALA A 192 -9.27 11.53 -25.14
C ALA A 192 -7.87 10.89 -25.08
N MET A 193 -7.52 10.21 -23.98
CA MET A 193 -6.27 9.45 -23.86
C MET A 193 -6.23 8.20 -24.74
N LEU A 194 -7.38 7.75 -25.24
CA LEU A 194 -7.54 6.53 -26.03
C LEU A 194 -7.71 6.82 -27.52
N ASN A 195 -7.60 8.08 -27.93
CA ASN A 195 -7.69 8.45 -29.33
C ASN A 195 -6.28 8.46 -29.96
N PRO A 196 -5.96 7.58 -30.92
CA PRO A 196 -4.66 7.58 -31.58
C PRO A 196 -4.47 8.80 -32.51
N ALA A 197 -5.55 9.42 -32.99
CA ALA A 197 -5.51 10.57 -33.88
C ALA A 197 -5.37 11.92 -33.14
N LEU A 198 -5.60 11.94 -31.81
CA LEU A 198 -5.50 13.14 -30.99
C LEU A 198 -4.51 12.91 -29.84
N SER A 199 -3.49 13.76 -29.72
CA SER A 199 -2.67 13.78 -28.53
C SER A 199 -3.41 14.47 -27.39
N SER A 200 -3.55 13.77 -26.26
CA SER A 200 -4.09 14.34 -25.02
C SER A 200 -3.07 14.19 -23.90
N ASN A 201 -3.07 15.15 -22.98
CA ASN A 201 -2.26 15.13 -21.75
C ASN A 201 -3.17 15.21 -20.54
N ALA A 202 -2.67 14.71 -19.40
CA ALA A 202 -3.30 14.85 -18.11
C ALA A 202 -2.32 15.47 -17.13
N ILE A 203 -2.87 16.23 -16.19
CA ILE A 203 -2.12 16.70 -15.04
C ILE A 203 -2.03 15.54 -14.06
N HIS A 204 -0.80 15.19 -13.70
CA HIS A 204 -0.49 14.19 -12.69
C HIS A 204 0.26 14.81 -11.52
N TYR A 205 -0.12 14.39 -10.32
CA TYR A 205 0.65 14.64 -9.11
C TYR A 205 1.12 13.32 -8.52
N TYR A 206 2.43 13.24 -8.26
CA TYR A 206 3.03 12.11 -7.56
C TYR A 206 3.43 12.55 -6.15
N PRO A 207 2.69 12.16 -5.10
CA PRO A 207 3.00 12.54 -3.74
C PRO A 207 4.26 11.80 -3.25
N LEU A 208 5.18 12.55 -2.66
CA LEU A 208 6.36 12.02 -1.97
C LEU A 208 6.18 12.05 -0.45
N LEU A 209 5.37 13.00 0.03
CA LEU A 209 4.92 13.12 1.42
C LEU A 209 3.44 13.53 1.41
N ARG A 210 2.60 12.76 2.11
CA ARG A 210 1.19 13.08 2.36
C ARG A 210 0.93 13.29 3.85
N LYS A 211 -0.08 14.08 4.20
CA LYS A 211 -0.50 14.24 5.60
C LYS A 211 -0.95 12.91 6.17
N SER A 212 -1.66 12.12 5.36
CA SER A 212 -2.07 10.74 5.66
C SER A 212 -0.93 9.86 6.20
N GLU A 213 0.30 10.07 5.74
CA GLU A 213 1.48 9.33 6.23
C GLU A 213 1.78 9.64 7.70
N VAL A 214 1.67 10.90 8.12
CA VAL A 214 1.93 11.29 9.51
C VAL A 214 0.92 10.65 10.46
N PHE A 215 -0.35 10.58 10.05
CA PHE A 215 -1.39 9.87 10.80
C PHE A 215 -1.07 8.38 10.93
N LEU A 216 -0.73 7.69 9.84
CA LEU A 216 -0.40 6.27 9.89
C LEU A 216 0.94 5.99 10.59
N ASN A 217 1.91 6.91 10.53
CA ASN A 217 3.14 6.83 11.34
C ASN A 217 2.81 6.96 12.83
N PHE A 218 1.91 7.88 13.21
CA PHE A 218 1.43 8.00 14.58
C PHE A 218 0.71 6.73 15.04
N ALA A 219 -0.25 6.22 14.25
CA ALA A 219 -1.02 5.03 14.63
C ALA A 219 -0.13 3.82 14.88
N GLU A 220 0.85 3.59 14.01
CA GLU A 220 1.84 2.52 14.18
C GLU A 220 2.64 2.73 15.46
N ALA A 221 3.25 3.91 15.64
CA ALA A 221 4.09 4.16 16.79
C ALA A 221 3.34 4.16 18.14
N ALA A 222 2.13 4.70 18.17
CA ALA A 222 1.29 4.70 19.36
C ALA A 222 0.83 3.29 19.74
N ASN A 223 0.50 2.44 18.75
CA ASN A 223 0.19 1.04 19.02
C ASN A 223 1.39 0.31 19.65
N GLU A 224 2.58 0.50 19.09
CA GLU A 224 3.79 -0.16 19.62
C GLU A 224 4.15 0.29 21.03
N ALA A 225 3.98 1.58 21.32
CA ALA A 225 4.34 2.19 22.59
C ALA A 225 3.30 1.96 23.70
N TRP A 226 2.01 2.10 23.37
CA TRP A 226 0.94 2.21 24.37
C TRP A 226 -0.26 1.30 24.08
N GLY A 227 -0.22 0.54 22.99
CA GLY A 227 -1.31 -0.33 22.56
C GLY A 227 -2.43 0.41 21.79
N PRO A 228 -3.46 -0.32 21.32
CA PRO A 228 -4.43 0.21 20.35
C PRO A 228 -5.23 1.41 20.86
N LYS A 229 -5.70 1.32 22.11
CA LYS A 229 -6.53 2.34 22.78
C LYS A 229 -5.76 3.12 23.86
N GLY A 230 -4.47 2.84 24.03
CA GLY A 230 -3.63 3.55 24.96
C GLY A 230 -3.42 5.00 24.52
N LYS A 231 -3.24 5.88 25.50
CA LYS A 231 -2.79 7.26 25.31
C LYS A 231 -1.37 7.40 25.86
N ASP A 232 -0.66 8.42 25.40
CA ASP A 232 0.63 8.72 26.00
C ASP A 232 0.47 8.97 27.52
N PRO A 233 1.49 8.69 28.35
CA PRO A 233 1.40 8.81 29.80
C PRO A 233 1.00 10.20 30.33
N ASN A 234 1.16 11.26 29.53
CA ASN A 234 0.83 12.62 29.88
C ASN A 234 -0.50 13.10 29.26
N GLY A 235 -1.19 12.25 28.49
CA GLY A 235 -2.48 12.56 27.86
C GLY A 235 -2.46 13.72 26.87
N LYS A 236 -1.31 13.99 26.23
CA LYS A 236 -1.11 15.12 25.30
C LYS A 236 -1.45 14.79 23.85
N CYS A 237 -1.38 13.53 23.46
CA CYS A 237 -1.63 13.10 22.09
C CYS A 237 -3.09 13.27 21.72
N LYS A 238 -3.32 13.81 20.52
CA LYS A 238 -4.65 14.15 20.02
C LYS A 238 -5.53 12.92 19.78
N TYR A 239 -4.90 11.80 19.44
CA TYR A 239 -5.57 10.55 19.09
C TYR A 239 -4.90 9.37 19.80
N SER A 240 -5.61 8.25 19.86
CA SER A 240 -5.07 6.90 20.01
C SER A 240 -4.82 6.27 18.63
N ALA A 241 -4.09 5.15 18.59
CA ALA A 241 -3.91 4.39 17.35
C ALA A 241 -5.25 3.92 16.76
N TYR A 242 -6.16 3.47 17.63
CA TYR A 242 -7.53 3.08 17.29
C TYR A 242 -8.29 4.20 16.58
N GLU A 243 -8.28 5.41 17.13
CA GLU A 243 -9.01 6.54 16.54
C GLU A 243 -8.47 6.93 15.17
N VAL A 244 -7.15 6.86 14.97
CA VAL A 244 -6.57 7.14 13.65
C VAL A 244 -6.95 6.07 12.63
N ILE A 245 -6.89 4.78 12.97
CA ILE A 245 -7.28 3.72 12.04
C ILE A 245 -8.77 3.77 11.73
N LYS A 246 -9.62 4.12 12.71
CA LYS A 246 -11.05 4.37 12.48
C LYS A 246 -11.26 5.50 11.45
N LEU A 247 -10.52 6.61 11.58
CA LEU A 247 -10.57 7.72 10.63
C LEU A 247 -10.11 7.30 9.22
N VAL A 248 -8.99 6.58 9.10
CA VAL A 248 -8.45 6.09 7.82
C VAL A 248 -9.47 5.17 7.13
N ARG A 249 -10.03 4.20 7.85
CA ARG A 249 -10.99 3.24 7.30
C ARG A 249 -12.28 3.90 6.83
N SER A 250 -12.79 4.86 7.59
CA SER A 250 -13.98 5.63 7.22
C SER A 250 -13.73 6.54 6.01
N LEU A 251 -12.70 7.40 6.09
CA LEU A 251 -12.49 8.47 5.12
C LEU A 251 -11.81 8.02 3.82
N SER A 252 -10.96 6.99 3.87
CA SER A 252 -10.34 6.42 2.68
C SER A 252 -11.05 5.17 2.19
N GLY A 253 -11.43 4.26 3.10
CA GLY A 253 -12.00 2.97 2.74
C GLY A 253 -13.52 2.95 2.58
N GLY A 254 -14.23 3.95 3.10
CA GLY A 254 -15.69 3.96 3.15
C GLY A 254 -16.27 2.97 4.18
N ILE A 255 -15.47 2.50 5.13
CA ILE A 255 -15.84 1.48 6.12
C ILE A 255 -16.16 2.16 7.43
N THR A 256 -17.44 2.22 7.78
CA THR A 256 -17.93 2.81 9.04
C THR A 256 -18.16 1.77 10.13
N ALA A 257 -18.34 0.51 9.76
CA ALA A 257 -18.42 -0.65 10.65
C ALA A 257 -17.14 -0.78 11.49
N THR A 258 -17.29 -1.01 12.80
CA THR A 258 -16.17 -1.08 13.75
C THR A 258 -15.96 -2.46 14.34
N GLU A 259 -16.79 -3.44 14.05
CA GLU A 259 -16.76 -4.78 14.66
C GLU A 259 -15.38 -5.43 14.49
N TYR A 260 -14.88 -5.54 13.25
CA TYR A 260 -13.54 -6.06 13.00
C TYR A 260 -12.43 -5.17 13.59
N LEU A 261 -12.64 -3.85 13.59
CA LEU A 261 -11.67 -2.91 14.19
C LEU A 261 -11.55 -3.12 15.70
N ASP A 262 -12.68 -3.34 16.38
CA ASP A 262 -12.78 -3.59 17.82
C ASP A 262 -12.17 -4.95 18.18
N GLU A 263 -12.42 -5.98 17.36
CA GLU A 263 -11.79 -7.31 17.49
C GLU A 263 -10.26 -7.21 17.43
N MET A 264 -9.70 -6.45 16.47
CA MET A 264 -8.25 -6.29 16.36
C MET A 264 -7.66 -5.42 17.48
N ALA A 265 -8.44 -4.52 18.07
CA ALA A 265 -7.99 -3.58 19.08
C ALA A 265 -7.88 -4.17 20.50
N VAL A 266 -8.19 -5.46 20.69
CA VAL A 266 -8.05 -6.15 21.98
C VAL A 266 -6.59 -6.43 22.34
N ASN A 267 -5.67 -6.45 21.37
CA ASN A 267 -4.25 -6.70 21.59
C ASN A 267 -3.37 -5.92 20.60
N LYS A 268 -2.23 -5.44 21.10
CA LYS A 268 -1.19 -4.74 20.34
C LYS A 268 -0.74 -5.46 19.05
N ASP A 269 -0.58 -6.78 19.08
CA ASP A 269 -0.06 -7.56 17.97
C ASP A 269 -1.09 -7.76 16.84
N LEU A 270 -2.37 -7.95 17.18
CA LEU A 270 -3.46 -8.00 16.21
C LEU A 270 -3.64 -6.64 15.55
N PHE A 271 -3.64 -5.58 16.36
CA PHE A 271 -3.77 -4.22 15.85
C PHE A 271 -2.58 -3.79 14.99
N ARG A 272 -1.35 -4.25 15.30
CA ARG A 272 -0.17 -4.05 14.44
C ARG A 272 -0.41 -4.61 13.04
N GLN A 273 -0.94 -5.83 12.94
CA GLN A 273 -1.23 -6.46 11.64
C GLN A 273 -2.28 -5.66 10.85
N LEU A 274 -3.32 -5.17 11.53
CA LEU A 274 -4.30 -4.27 10.92
C LEU A 274 -3.67 -2.98 10.42
N ILE A 275 -2.86 -2.29 11.24
CA ILE A 275 -2.16 -1.05 10.85
C ILE A 275 -1.26 -1.29 9.64
N GLN A 276 -0.49 -2.39 9.64
CA GLN A 276 0.38 -2.74 8.53
C GLN A 276 -0.40 -2.98 7.23
N ASN A 277 -1.60 -3.58 7.32
CA ASN A 277 -2.48 -3.74 6.17
C ASN A 277 -3.09 -2.41 5.72
N GLU A 278 -3.59 -1.57 6.63
CA GLU A 278 -4.11 -0.24 6.30
C GLU A 278 -3.05 0.62 5.62
N ARG A 279 -1.80 0.58 6.11
CA ARG A 279 -0.67 1.26 5.49
C ARG A 279 -0.37 0.72 4.09
N ARG A 280 -0.47 -0.61 3.89
CA ARG A 280 -0.29 -1.27 2.58
C ARG A 280 -1.31 -0.77 1.55
N ILE A 281 -2.59 -0.70 1.92
CA ILE A 281 -3.67 -0.36 0.97
C ILE A 281 -3.83 1.16 0.77
N GLU A 282 -3.56 1.97 1.80
CA GLU A 282 -3.58 3.43 1.70
C GLU A 282 -2.46 3.95 0.78
N PHE A 283 -1.24 3.40 0.91
CA PHE A 283 -0.05 3.80 0.14
C PHE A 283 0.32 2.83 -0.98
N ALA A 284 -0.63 2.02 -1.44
CA ALA A 284 -0.41 1.17 -2.60
C ALA A 284 0.11 2.00 -3.78
N PHE A 285 1.19 1.51 -4.41
CA PHE A 285 1.91 2.18 -5.51
C PHE A 285 2.58 3.53 -5.19
N GLU A 286 2.75 3.90 -3.91
CA GLU A 286 3.44 5.14 -3.48
C GLU A 286 4.86 4.88 -2.93
N ASN A 287 5.51 3.77 -3.30
CA ASN A 287 6.86 3.37 -2.84
C ASN A 287 7.02 3.15 -1.33
N HIS A 288 5.94 2.82 -0.61
CA HIS A 288 6.01 2.50 0.84
C HIS A 288 6.31 1.02 1.12
N ARG A 289 5.62 0.11 0.42
CA ARG A 289 5.63 -1.33 0.74
C ARG A 289 7.02 -1.96 0.77
N TYR A 290 7.92 -1.57 -0.13
CA TYR A 290 9.30 -2.07 -0.17
C TYR A 290 10.05 -1.83 1.14
N TYR A 291 9.90 -0.63 1.71
CA TYR A 291 10.56 -0.24 2.95
C TYR A 291 9.78 -0.72 4.17
N ASP A 292 8.46 -0.66 4.15
CA ASP A 292 7.62 -1.13 5.25
C ASP A 292 7.83 -2.63 5.52
N MET A 293 7.89 -3.46 4.47
CA MET A 293 8.21 -4.88 4.64
C MET A 293 9.59 -5.11 5.26
N ARG A 294 10.57 -4.27 4.94
CA ARG A 294 11.93 -4.44 5.45
C ARG A 294 12.10 -3.93 6.87
N ARG A 295 11.66 -2.71 7.15
CA ARG A 295 11.79 -2.11 8.48
C ARG A 295 11.03 -2.88 9.55
N CYS A 296 9.88 -3.46 9.19
CA CYS A 296 9.07 -4.30 10.07
C CYS A 296 9.47 -5.77 10.05
N LEU A 297 10.51 -6.16 9.28
CA LEU A 297 10.98 -7.53 9.14
C LEU A 297 9.85 -8.50 8.80
N LEU A 298 9.02 -8.15 7.80
CA LEU A 298 7.98 -9.03 7.27
C LEU A 298 8.59 -10.04 6.29
N LYS A 299 7.94 -11.19 6.11
CA LYS A 299 8.37 -12.20 5.12
C LYS A 299 8.43 -11.59 3.72
N LEU A 300 9.57 -11.78 3.03
CA LEU A 300 9.82 -11.23 1.70
C LEU A 300 9.65 -12.26 0.57
N ASN A 301 9.42 -13.53 0.90
CA ASN A 301 9.36 -14.66 -0.02
C ASN A 301 7.93 -15.13 -0.33
N GLU A 302 6.90 -14.35 0.03
CA GLU A 302 5.52 -14.65 -0.36
C GLU A 302 5.43 -14.71 -1.90
N PRO A 303 4.92 -15.81 -2.50
CA PRO A 303 4.72 -15.87 -3.93
C PRO A 303 3.72 -14.82 -4.39
N VAL A 304 4.00 -14.25 -5.56
CA VAL A 304 3.07 -13.32 -6.21
C VAL A 304 1.99 -14.14 -6.89
N LYS A 305 0.74 -13.82 -6.57
CA LYS A 305 -0.44 -14.45 -7.14
C LYS A 305 -1.15 -13.51 -8.11
N GLY A 306 -1.90 -14.09 -9.04
CA GLY A 306 -2.82 -13.41 -9.94
C GLY A 306 -4.14 -14.18 -10.02
N VAL A 307 -5.07 -13.67 -10.82
CA VAL A 307 -6.33 -14.33 -11.14
C VAL A 307 -6.34 -14.72 -12.62
N GLU A 308 -6.84 -15.91 -12.90
CA GLU A 308 -7.27 -16.36 -14.21
C GLU A 308 -8.79 -16.34 -14.26
N VAL A 309 -9.34 -15.63 -15.24
CA VAL A 309 -10.79 -15.54 -15.42
C VAL A 309 -11.17 -16.35 -16.65
N SER A 310 -12.10 -17.28 -16.47
CA SER A 310 -12.70 -18.05 -17.56
C SER A 310 -14.20 -17.85 -17.59
N ARG A 311 -14.81 -18.13 -18.74
CA ARG A 311 -16.26 -18.09 -18.93
C ARG A 311 -16.75 -19.41 -19.49
N SER A 312 -17.73 -20.02 -18.82
CA SER A 312 -18.44 -21.20 -19.30
C SER A 312 -19.94 -20.98 -19.17
N GLU A 313 -20.71 -21.22 -20.23
CA GLU A 313 -22.17 -21.07 -20.25
C GLU A 313 -22.67 -19.70 -19.74
N GLY A 314 -21.88 -18.64 -20.00
CA GLY A 314 -22.19 -17.28 -19.54
C GLY A 314 -21.78 -16.96 -18.08
N VAL A 315 -21.34 -17.96 -17.31
CA VAL A 315 -20.88 -17.80 -15.93
C VAL A 315 -19.37 -17.55 -15.91
N LEU A 316 -18.94 -16.56 -15.13
CA LEU A 316 -17.52 -16.28 -14.89
C LEU A 316 -17.00 -17.11 -13.71
N SER A 317 -15.78 -17.60 -13.83
CA SER A 317 -15.03 -18.23 -12.73
C SER A 317 -13.69 -17.51 -12.53
N PHE A 318 -13.29 -17.34 -11.27
CA PHE A 318 -12.10 -16.62 -10.86
C PHE A 318 -11.14 -17.56 -10.14
N ASN A 319 -10.09 -18.01 -10.84
CA ASN A 319 -9.13 -18.97 -10.31
C ASN A 319 -7.84 -18.25 -9.92
N VAL A 320 -7.50 -18.27 -8.63
CA VAL A 320 -6.24 -17.70 -8.15
C VAL A 320 -5.09 -18.63 -8.54
N LYS A 321 -4.04 -18.07 -9.13
CA LYS A 321 -2.83 -18.79 -9.53
C LYS A 321 -1.55 -18.08 -9.08
N GLU A 322 -0.50 -18.85 -8.87
CA GLU A 322 0.83 -18.30 -8.65
C GLU A 322 1.43 -17.83 -9.99
N ILE A 323 2.01 -16.64 -10.03
CA ILE A 323 2.61 -16.05 -11.23
C ILE A 323 4.12 -15.79 -11.08
N GLU A 324 4.63 -15.76 -9.85
CA GLU A 324 6.06 -15.60 -9.56
C GLU A 324 6.41 -16.13 -8.16
N VAL A 325 7.40 -17.03 -8.09
CA VAL A 325 8.03 -17.45 -6.82
C VAL A 325 9.08 -16.43 -6.40
N ARG A 326 9.03 -15.97 -5.14
CA ARG A 326 10.02 -15.03 -4.57
C ARG A 326 11.03 -15.78 -3.69
N LYS A 327 12.31 -15.76 -4.04
CA LYS A 327 13.40 -16.44 -3.30
C LYS A 327 14.13 -15.51 -2.31
N PHE A 328 13.38 -14.67 -1.60
CA PHE A 328 13.92 -13.75 -0.60
C PHE A 328 13.81 -14.36 0.81
N ASP A 329 14.51 -15.48 1.02
CA ASP A 329 14.45 -16.31 2.22
C ASP A 329 15.65 -16.10 3.18
N ASN A 330 16.66 -15.35 2.75
CA ASN A 330 17.86 -15.07 3.52
C ASN A 330 17.82 -13.67 4.17
N ILE A 331 18.41 -13.53 5.38
CA ILE A 331 18.54 -12.27 6.12
C ILE A 331 19.10 -11.11 5.29
N ARG A 332 19.99 -11.41 4.35
CA ARG A 332 20.58 -10.40 3.45
C ARG A 332 19.53 -9.65 2.63
N SER A 333 18.35 -10.24 2.39
CA SER A 333 17.27 -9.65 1.59
C SER A 333 16.66 -8.37 2.20
N TYR A 334 16.88 -8.15 3.50
CA TYR A 334 16.44 -6.96 4.23
C TYR A 334 17.32 -5.73 3.99
N TYR A 335 18.56 -5.92 3.52
CA TYR A 335 19.54 -4.86 3.32
C TYR A 335 20.09 -4.88 1.90
N ALA A 336 20.43 -3.71 1.35
CA ALA A 336 21.18 -3.65 0.10
C ALA A 336 22.68 -3.88 0.38
N PRO A 337 23.43 -4.57 -0.49
CA PRO A 337 24.88 -4.67 -0.33
C PRO A 337 25.53 -3.29 -0.50
N ILE A 338 26.63 -3.05 0.23
CA ILE A 338 27.52 -1.94 -0.09
C ILE A 338 28.23 -2.28 -1.41
N PRO A 339 28.28 -1.37 -2.40
CA PRO A 339 28.99 -1.63 -3.65
C PRO A 339 30.45 -2.06 -3.38
N TYR A 340 30.89 -3.13 -4.03
CA TYR A 340 32.21 -3.73 -3.80
C TYR A 340 33.36 -2.73 -3.98
N GLU A 341 33.29 -1.90 -5.02
CA GLU A 341 34.28 -0.85 -5.30
C GLU A 341 34.41 0.15 -4.15
N GLU A 342 33.32 0.46 -3.43
CA GLU A 342 33.38 1.37 -2.28
C GLU A 342 34.07 0.70 -1.08
N ARG A 343 33.91 -0.61 -0.91
CA ARG A 343 34.60 -1.38 0.14
C ARG A 343 36.10 -1.50 -0.11
N ILE A 344 36.54 -1.59 -1.37
CA ILE A 344 37.97 -1.60 -1.70
C ILE A 344 38.61 -0.26 -1.34
N LYS A 345 37.93 0.85 -1.68
CA LYS A 345 38.42 2.20 -1.40
C LYS A 345 38.52 2.50 0.10
N ASN A 346 37.57 1.99 0.88
CA ASN A 346 37.53 2.22 2.33
C ASN A 346 37.29 0.92 3.11
N ARG A 347 38.38 0.39 3.68
CA ARG A 347 38.35 -0.86 4.47
C ARG A 347 37.51 -0.76 5.76
N ASN A 348 37.13 0.44 6.19
CA ASN A 348 36.22 0.64 7.33
C ASN A 348 34.74 0.42 6.95
N LEU A 349 34.40 0.31 5.67
CA LEU A 349 33.06 -0.04 5.21
C LEU A 349 32.84 -1.55 5.30
N ILE A 350 32.37 -1.99 6.47
CA ILE A 350 31.91 -3.37 6.71
C ILE A 350 30.55 -3.56 6.03
N ASN A 351 30.39 -4.67 5.32
CA ASN A 351 29.16 -4.94 4.58
C ASN A 351 27.99 -5.27 5.53
N ASN A 352 26.77 -5.14 5.00
CA ASN A 352 25.57 -5.55 5.72
C ASN A 352 25.53 -7.07 5.92
N THR A 353 24.88 -7.52 6.99
CA THR A 353 24.78 -8.94 7.36
C THR A 353 24.30 -9.81 6.19
N GLY A 354 25.10 -10.82 5.85
CA GLY A 354 24.83 -11.80 4.79
C GLY A 354 25.30 -11.41 3.38
N TRP A 355 26.01 -10.28 3.21
CA TRP A 355 26.54 -9.79 1.92
C TRP A 355 28.07 -9.74 1.82
#